data_AF-A0A3D4FH23-F1
#
_entry.id   AF-A0A3D4FH23-F1
#
_cell.length_a   1.000
_cell.length_b   1.000
_cell.length_c   1.000
_cell.angle_alpha   90.00
_cell.angle_beta   90.00
_cell.angle_gamma   90.00
#
_symmetry.space_group_name_H-M   'P 1'
#
loop_
_entity.id
_entity.type
_entity.pdbx_description
1 polymer ?
#
loop_
_entity_poly.entity_id
_entity_poly.type
_entity_poly.pdbx_seq_one_letter_code
_entity_poly.pdbx_strand_id
1 'polypeptide(L)'
;MALRIYLKDKNNTSIKKKVEKILWDIKNNYDNCIEKILSQEEAENLGADRNCDFMIEAKEGYYFLEKVDGKIVETLNHSLDPNNIYYNIASHGYSPQKKDYSTIFIAYEKGIKSKVILEKGRLIDEGPTLAKLLGLELIN
;
A
#
# COMPACT_ATOMS: atom_id res chain seq x y z
N MET A 1 -3.39 -4.26 1.10
CA MET A 1 -3.58 -2.82 1.18
C MET A 1 -2.66 -2.37 2.27
N ALA A 2 -1.83 -1.36 2.00
CA ALA A 2 -0.93 -0.79 2.97
C ALA A 2 -1.62 0.33 3.75
N LEU A 3 -1.50 0.33 5.07
CA LEU A 3 -1.98 1.38 5.95
C LEU A 3 -0.84 1.93 6.80
N ARG A 4 -0.74 3.25 6.88
CA ARG A 4 0.27 3.97 7.67
C ARG A 4 -0.37 4.42 8.98
N ILE A 5 0.33 4.18 10.08
CA ILE A 5 -0.12 4.53 11.43
C ILE A 5 0.78 5.63 11.97
N TYR A 6 0.16 6.68 12.50
CA TYR A 6 0.84 7.82 13.08
C TYR A 6 0.40 7.98 14.53
N LEU A 7 1.36 8.05 15.44
CA LEU A 7 1.12 8.36 16.84
C LEU A 7 1.05 9.88 16.99
N LYS A 8 0.08 10.35 17.79
CA LYS A 8 -0.06 11.77 18.10
C LYS A 8 1.20 12.35 18.76
N ASP A 9 1.83 11.57 19.63
CA ASP A 9 3.13 11.87 20.23
C ASP A 9 4.12 10.77 19.86
N LYS A 10 5.02 11.09 18.92
CA LYS A 10 6.05 10.18 18.40
C LYS A 10 7.09 9.78 19.45
N ASN A 11 7.29 10.62 20.46
CA ASN A 11 8.27 10.36 21.52
C ASN A 11 7.70 9.48 22.63
N ASN A 12 6.39 9.19 22.60
CA ASN A 12 5.75 8.34 23.58
C ASN A 12 6.04 6.85 23.31
N THR A 13 7.22 6.42 23.72
CA THR A 13 7.69 5.03 23.56
C THR A 13 6.78 4.00 24.25
N SER A 14 6.10 4.37 25.34
CA SER A 14 5.14 3.49 26.02
C SER A 14 3.92 3.21 25.14
N ILE A 15 3.35 4.25 24.53
CA ILE A 15 2.23 4.10 23.59
C ILE A 15 2.67 3.35 22.34
N LYS A 16 3.85 3.66 21.78
CA LYS A 16 4.39 2.96 20.62
C LYS A 16 4.47 1.45 20.83
N LYS A 17 5.02 1.02 21.98
CA LYS A 17 5.07 -0.41 22.37
C LYS A 17 3.69 -1.04 22.55
N LYS A 18 2.73 -0.30 23.11
CA LYS A 18 1.34 -0.79 23.26
C LYS A 18 0.68 -0.99 21.89
N VAL A 19 0.84 -0.04 20.97
CA VAL A 19 0.31 -0.14 19.61
C VAL A 19 0.95 -1.31 18.87
N GLU A 20 2.27 -1.42 18.90
CA GLU A 20 2.99 -2.56 18.31
C GLU A 20 2.46 -3.90 18.83
N LYS A 21 2.28 -4.02 20.15
CA LYS A 21 1.68 -5.22 20.77
C LYS A 21 0.28 -5.50 20.21
N ILE A 22 -0.59 -4.50 20.11
CA ILE A 22 -1.94 -4.66 19.55
C ILE A 22 -1.87 -5.15 18.11
N LEU A 23 -0.98 -4.61 17.27
CA LEU A 23 -0.83 -5.03 15.88
C LEU A 23 -0.39 -6.50 15.78
N TRP A 24 0.58 -6.92 16.61
CA TRP A 24 1.02 -8.31 16.69
C TRP A 24 -0.08 -9.24 17.23
N ASP A 25 -0.82 -8.81 18.24
CA ASP A 25 -1.95 -9.56 18.79
C ASP A 25 -3.04 -9.74 17.71
N ILE A 26 -3.34 -8.71 16.91
CA ILE A 26 -4.29 -8.81 15.80
C ILE A 26 -3.77 -9.80 14.74
N LYS A 27 -2.52 -9.64 14.32
CA LYS A 27 -1.88 -10.51 13.33
C LYS A 27 -1.93 -11.99 13.76
N ASN A 28 -1.62 -12.28 15.02
CA ASN A 28 -1.50 -13.66 15.50
C ASN A 28 -2.86 -14.32 15.81
N ASN A 29 -3.88 -13.54 16.16
CA ASN A 29 -5.15 -14.09 16.65
C ASN A 29 -6.32 -13.99 15.65
N TYR A 30 -6.19 -13.27 14.53
CA TYR A 30 -7.28 -13.00 13.59
C TYR A 30 -6.94 -13.42 12.14
N ASP A 31 -6.77 -14.73 11.92
CA ASP A 31 -6.47 -15.36 10.60
C ASP A 31 -5.31 -14.72 9.82
N ASN A 32 -4.35 -14.13 10.53
CA ASN A 32 -3.24 -13.42 9.89
C ASN A 32 -3.73 -12.33 8.92
N CYS A 33 -4.82 -11.63 9.26
CA CYS A 33 -5.42 -10.57 8.42
C CYS A 33 -4.42 -9.43 8.12
N ILE A 34 -3.46 -9.21 9.01
CA ILE A 34 -2.27 -8.39 8.78
C ILE A 34 -1.13 -9.32 8.32
N GLU A 35 -0.69 -9.16 7.07
CA GLU A 35 0.40 -9.95 6.50
C GLU A 35 1.77 -9.47 6.97
N LYS A 36 2.01 -8.15 7.01
CA LYS A 36 3.27 -7.57 7.48
C LYS A 36 3.02 -6.39 8.42
N ILE A 37 3.87 -6.26 9.43
CA ILE A 37 3.99 -5.07 10.28
C ILE A 37 5.42 -4.57 10.03
N LEU A 38 5.54 -3.33 9.59
CA LEU A 38 6.79 -2.69 9.21
C LEU A 38 7.05 -1.54 10.16
N SER A 39 8.29 -1.44 10.62
CA SER A 39 8.82 -0.28 11.31
C SER A 39 8.87 0.94 10.39
N GLN A 40 9.09 2.12 10.99
CA GLN A 40 9.33 3.36 10.23
C GLN A 40 10.46 3.20 9.21
N GLU A 41 11.59 2.59 9.60
CA GLU A 41 12.75 2.42 8.72
C GLU A 41 12.43 1.47 7.56
N GLU A 42 11.77 0.34 7.82
CA GLU A 42 11.35 -0.59 6.78
C GLU A 42 10.34 0.04 5.82
N ALA A 43 9.41 0.86 6.33
CA ALA A 43 8.45 1.58 5.52
C ALA A 43 9.13 2.65 4.64
N GLU A 44 10.06 3.43 5.20
CA GLU A 44 10.84 4.43 4.48
C GLU A 44 11.68 3.79 3.36
N ASN A 45 12.30 2.63 3.62
CA ASN A 45 13.05 1.87 2.60
C ASN A 45 12.17 1.39 1.43
N LEU A 46 10.85 1.32 1.62
CA LEU A 46 9.87 1.02 0.58
C LEU A 46 9.29 2.28 -0.10
N GLY A 47 9.80 3.48 0.25
CA GLY A 47 9.33 4.75 -0.28
C GLY A 47 8.10 5.32 0.43
N ALA A 48 7.72 4.78 1.60
CA ALA A 48 6.64 5.35 2.40
C ALA A 48 7.10 6.63 3.12
N ASP A 49 6.14 7.35 3.70
CA ASP A 49 6.44 8.55 4.48
C ASP A 49 7.27 8.20 5.72
N ARG A 50 8.50 8.74 5.79
CA ARG A 50 9.42 8.64 6.94
C ARG A 50 8.81 9.08 8.28
N ASN A 51 7.68 9.78 8.26
CA ASN A 51 6.98 10.22 9.46
C ASN A 51 6.01 9.18 10.04
N CYS A 52 5.72 8.06 9.38
CA CYS A 52 4.85 7.05 9.96
C CYS A 52 5.56 6.28 11.08
N ASP A 53 4.84 5.94 12.13
CA ASP A 53 5.40 5.13 13.23
C ASP A 53 5.44 3.65 12.89
N PHE A 54 4.44 3.20 12.11
CA PHE A 54 4.34 1.85 11.56
C PHE A 54 3.65 1.90 10.19
N MET A 55 3.95 0.90 9.36
CA MET A 55 3.12 0.57 8.19
C MET A 55 2.69 -0.90 8.29
N ILE A 56 1.42 -1.17 8.04
CA ILE A 56 0.89 -2.54 8.02
C ILE A 56 0.38 -2.88 6.63
N GLU A 57 0.60 -4.13 6.22
CA GLU A 57 0.10 -4.67 4.96
C GLU A 57 -0.99 -5.70 5.25
N ALA A 58 -2.17 -5.51 4.67
CA ALA A 58 -3.24 -6.51 4.75
C ALA A 58 -2.90 -7.76 3.92
N LYS A 59 -3.26 -8.94 4.44
CA LYS A 59 -3.25 -10.20 3.69
C LYS A 59 -4.20 -10.09 2.50
N GLU A 60 -3.92 -10.82 1.43
CA GLU A 60 -4.81 -10.87 0.26
C GLU A 60 -6.23 -11.31 0.68
N GLY A 61 -7.23 -10.62 0.15
CA GLY A 61 -8.64 -10.78 0.57
C GLY A 61 -9.06 -9.90 1.77
N TYR A 62 -8.12 -9.17 2.38
CA TYR A 62 -8.38 -8.25 3.49
C TYR A 62 -8.05 -6.81 3.12
N TYR A 63 -8.81 -5.87 3.67
CA TYR A 63 -8.55 -4.44 3.59
C TYR A 63 -8.92 -3.77 4.92
N PHE A 64 -8.40 -2.57 5.15
CA PHE A 64 -8.61 -1.85 6.40
C PHE A 64 -9.77 -0.85 6.26
N LEU A 65 -10.51 -0.66 7.35
CA LEU A 65 -11.55 0.33 7.49
C LEU A 65 -11.16 1.35 8.57
N GLU A 66 -11.59 2.59 8.42
CA GLU A 66 -11.41 3.65 9.42
C GLU A 66 -12.53 3.68 10.47
N LYS A 67 -13.01 2.50 10.89
CA LYS A 67 -14.01 2.37 11.96
C LYS A 67 -13.34 2.11 13.29
N VAL A 68 -13.88 2.73 14.34
CA VAL A 68 -13.40 2.59 15.73
C VAL A 68 -14.22 1.60 16.54
N ASP A 69 -15.33 1.11 15.97
CA ASP A 69 -16.28 0.19 16.56
C ASP A 69 -16.50 -1.03 15.65
N GLY A 70 -17.21 -2.03 16.19
CA GLY A 70 -17.49 -3.29 15.48
C GLY A 70 -16.47 -4.39 15.77
N LYS A 71 -16.42 -5.38 14.86
CA LYS A 71 -15.51 -6.53 14.98
C LYS A 71 -14.13 -6.15 14.41
N ILE A 72 -13.07 -6.71 14.99
CA ILE A 72 -11.69 -6.56 14.46
C ILE A 72 -11.60 -7.06 13.02
N VAL A 73 -12.29 -8.17 12.71
CA VAL A 73 -12.45 -8.69 11.34
C VAL A 73 -13.93 -8.89 11.07
N GLU A 74 -14.39 -8.34 9.96
CA GLU A 74 -15.76 -8.47 9.47
C GLU A 74 -15.73 -9.13 8.09
N THR A 75 -16.48 -10.23 7.94
CA THR A 75 -16.62 -10.90 6.65
C THR A 75 -17.65 -10.17 5.82
N LEU A 76 -17.26 -9.74 4.61
CA LEU A 76 -18.21 -9.22 3.64
C LEU A 76 -19.03 -10.34 3.03
N ASN A 77 -20.34 -10.13 2.89
CA ASN A 77 -21.20 -11.01 2.10
C ASN A 77 -21.98 -10.19 1.05
N HIS A 78 -22.48 -10.87 0.02
CA HIS A 78 -23.23 -10.23 -1.08
C HIS A 78 -24.59 -9.64 -0.65
N SER A 79 -25.02 -9.87 0.60
CA SER A 79 -26.24 -9.32 1.18
C SER A 79 -26.04 -7.94 1.81
N LEU A 80 -24.80 -7.44 1.81
CA LEU A 80 -24.47 -6.13 2.35
C LEU A 80 -24.98 -5.01 1.44
N ASP A 81 -25.41 -3.90 2.05
CA ASP A 81 -25.95 -2.74 1.35
C ASP A 81 -24.93 -2.23 0.31
N PRO A 82 -25.27 -2.25 -1.00
CA PRO A 82 -24.39 -1.78 -2.06
C PRO A 82 -24.08 -0.28 -1.95
N ASN A 83 -24.84 0.47 -1.15
CA ASN A 83 -24.58 1.90 -0.88
C ASN A 83 -23.67 2.13 0.33
N ASN A 84 -23.28 1.07 1.05
CA ASN A 84 -22.36 1.21 2.16
C ASN A 84 -20.94 1.42 1.64
N ILE A 85 -20.47 2.67 1.75
CA ILE A 85 -19.15 3.13 1.27
C ILE A 85 -17.97 2.34 1.81
N TYR A 86 -18.14 1.66 2.94
CA TYR A 86 -17.07 0.87 3.55
C TYR A 86 -16.89 -0.49 2.85
N TYR A 87 -17.92 -1.02 2.20
CA TYR A 87 -17.88 -2.36 1.64
C TYR A 87 -17.35 -2.37 0.21
N ASN A 88 -16.06 -2.71 0.08
CA ASN A 88 -15.36 -2.75 -1.19
C ASN A 88 -15.03 -4.19 -1.57
N ILE A 89 -15.70 -4.69 -2.63
CA ILE A 89 -15.43 -6.04 -3.18
C ILE A 89 -14.15 -6.10 -4.02
N ALA A 90 -13.66 -4.95 -4.48
CA ALA A 90 -12.38 -4.81 -5.18
C ALA A 90 -11.59 -3.69 -4.50
N SER A 91 -10.38 -4.01 -4.04
CA SER A 91 -9.50 -3.07 -3.36
C SER A 91 -8.10 -3.16 -3.96
N HIS A 92 -7.35 -2.06 -3.91
CA HIS A 92 -5.96 -1.98 -4.35
C HIS A 92 -5.07 -1.34 -3.27
N GLY A 93 -3.82 -1.04 -3.62
CA GLY A 93 -2.83 -0.46 -2.71
C GLY A 93 -2.11 -1.52 -1.87
N TYR A 94 -2.08 -2.77 -2.32
CA TYR A 94 -1.21 -3.79 -1.74
C TYR A 94 0.25 -3.56 -2.12
N SER A 95 1.17 -4.27 -1.47
CA SER A 95 2.58 -4.27 -1.83
C SER A 95 2.78 -4.60 -3.32
N PRO A 96 3.60 -3.84 -4.07
CA PRO A 96 3.93 -4.14 -5.47
C PRO A 96 4.78 -5.42 -5.62
N GLN A 97 5.20 -6.03 -4.51
CA GLN A 97 5.90 -7.32 -4.51
C GLN A 97 4.95 -8.52 -4.55
N LYS A 98 3.64 -8.31 -4.47
CA LYS A 98 2.67 -9.41 -4.58
C LYS A 98 2.72 -10.04 -5.97
N LYS A 99 2.54 -11.37 -6.00
CA LYS A 99 2.50 -12.12 -7.25
C LYS A 99 1.33 -11.61 -8.10
N ASP A 100 1.57 -11.50 -9.40
CA ASP A 100 0.56 -11.08 -10.39
C ASP A 100 -0.06 -9.70 -10.10
N TYR A 101 0.60 -8.86 -9.29
CA TYR A 101 0.15 -7.51 -8.91
C TYR A 101 0.93 -6.45 -9.67
N SER A 102 0.55 -6.24 -10.94
CA SER A 102 1.22 -5.32 -11.85
C SER A 102 0.22 -4.46 -12.63
N THR A 103 0.71 -3.41 -13.27
CA THR A 103 -0.03 -2.61 -14.24
C THR A 103 0.70 -2.60 -15.57
N ILE A 104 0.07 -2.06 -16.61
CA ILE A 104 0.63 -1.97 -17.95
C ILE A 104 1.12 -0.55 -18.26
N PHE A 105 2.22 -0.46 -18.99
CA PHE A 105 2.67 0.77 -19.64
C PHE A 105 2.89 0.47 -21.13
N ILE A 106 2.28 1.28 -22.00
CA ILE A 106 2.40 1.15 -23.45
C ILE A 106 2.72 2.52 -24.02
N ALA A 107 3.79 2.60 -24.81
CA ALA A 107 4.18 3.78 -25.55
C ALA A 107 4.38 3.44 -27.04
N TYR A 108 3.98 4.37 -27.91
CA TYR A 108 4.05 4.26 -29.35
C TYR A 108 4.37 5.65 -29.94
N GLU A 109 4.81 5.70 -31.20
CA GLU A 109 5.20 6.91 -31.96
C GLU A 109 6.65 7.41 -31.84
N LYS A 110 6.91 8.56 -32.47
CA LYS A 110 8.19 9.28 -32.55
C LYS A 110 8.89 9.33 -31.19
N GLY A 111 10.14 8.89 -31.17
CA GLY A 111 10.96 8.84 -29.96
C GLY A 111 10.84 7.54 -29.17
N ILE A 112 9.90 6.65 -29.52
CA ILE A 112 9.76 5.32 -28.94
C ILE A 112 10.30 4.26 -29.90
N LYS A 113 11.06 3.29 -29.38
CA LYS A 113 11.54 2.16 -30.18
C LYS A 113 10.39 1.20 -30.49
N SER A 114 10.18 0.90 -31.77
CA SER A 114 9.17 -0.08 -32.21
C SER A 114 9.57 -1.51 -31.86
N LYS A 115 8.58 -2.38 -31.59
CA LYS A 115 8.76 -3.83 -31.38
C LYS A 115 9.69 -4.19 -30.21
N VAL A 116 9.72 -3.36 -29.18
CA VAL A 116 10.42 -3.64 -27.93
C VAL A 116 9.41 -4.05 -26.87
N ILE A 117 9.70 -5.15 -26.16
CA ILE A 117 8.96 -5.58 -24.98
C ILE A 117 9.94 -5.51 -23.81
N LEU A 118 9.55 -4.78 -22.77
CA LEU A 118 10.25 -4.79 -21.49
C LEU A 118 9.46 -5.68 -20.54
N GLU A 119 10.10 -6.71 -19.98
CA GLU A 119 9.43 -7.64 -19.06
C GLU A 119 9.03 -6.97 -17.75
N LYS A 120 9.79 -5.95 -17.32
CA LYS A 120 9.58 -5.20 -16.09
C LYS A 120 9.95 -3.73 -16.31
N GLY A 121 9.25 -2.86 -15.61
CA GLY A 121 9.57 -1.43 -15.49
C GLY A 121 9.18 -0.94 -14.10
N ARG A 122 9.70 0.20 -13.67
CA ARG A 122 9.28 0.85 -12.43
C ARG A 122 8.47 2.09 -12.79
N LEU A 123 7.33 2.28 -12.12
CA LEU A 123 6.45 3.44 -12.33
C LEU A 123 7.20 4.78 -12.20
N ILE A 124 8.18 4.86 -11.29
CA ILE A 124 9.00 6.05 -11.08
C ILE A 124 9.88 6.43 -12.29
N ASP A 125 10.11 5.50 -13.21
CA ASP A 125 10.89 5.76 -14.43
C ASP A 125 10.05 6.43 -15.53
N GLU A 126 8.71 6.43 -15.40
CA GLU A 126 7.81 7.03 -16.40
C GLU A 126 7.97 8.54 -16.47
N GLY A 127 8.09 9.23 -15.33
CA GLY A 127 8.27 10.68 -15.26
C GLY A 127 9.49 11.17 -16.05
N PRO A 128 10.71 10.69 -15.74
CA PRO A 128 11.92 11.03 -16.51
C PRO A 128 11.84 10.62 -17.98
N THR A 129 11.18 9.51 -18.29
CA THR A 129 10.99 9.05 -19.67
C THR A 129 10.13 10.04 -20.46
N LEU A 130 8.98 10.45 -19.90
CA LEU A 130 8.07 11.41 -20.52
C LEU A 130 8.71 12.80 -20.63
N ALA A 131 9.44 13.26 -19.60
CA ALA A 131 10.16 14.53 -19.66
C ALA A 131 11.15 14.56 -20.82
N LYS A 132 11.94 13.49 -21.00
CA LYS A 132 12.88 13.36 -22.12
C LYS A 132 12.18 13.40 -23.48
N LEU A 133 11.03 12.73 -23.63
CA LEU A 133 10.26 12.76 -24.88
C LEU A 133 9.70 14.15 -25.20
N LEU A 134 9.40 14.94 -24.17
CA LEU A 134 8.92 16.31 -24.29
C LEU A 134 10.06 17.34 -24.46
N GLY A 135 11.33 16.92 -24.40
CA GLY A 135 12.48 17.83 -24.41
C GLY A 135 12.60 18.68 -23.14
N LEU A 136 12.07 18.18 -22.02
CA LEU A 136 12.11 18.84 -20.71
C LEU A 136 13.23 18.24 -19.86
N GLU A 137 13.88 19.08 -19.06
CA GLU A 137 14.78 18.65 -18.00
C GLU A 137 14.04 18.64 -16.66
N LEU A 138 14.11 17.53 -15.94
CA LEU A 138 13.62 17.46 -14.56
C LEU A 138 14.68 18.09 -13.64
N ILE A 139 14.26 19.10 -12.89
CA ILE A 139 15.11 19.75 -11.88
C ILE A 139 14.90 18.98 -10.57
N ASN A 140 16.01 18.60 -9.94
CA ASN A 140 16.02 17.96 -8.61
C ASN A 140 15.87 18.98 -7.49
#